data_AF-A0A0J9D5I1-F1
#
_entry.id   AF-A0A0J9D5I1-F1
#
_cell.length_a   1.000
_cell.length_b   1.000
_cell.length_c   1.000
_cell.angle_alpha   90.00
_cell.angle_beta   90.00
_cell.angle_gamma   90.00
#
_symmetry.space_group_name_H-M   'P 1'
#
loop_
_entity.id
_entity.type
_entity.pdbx_description
1 polymer ?
#
loop_
_entity_poly.entity_id
_entity_poly.type
_entity_poly.pdbx_seq_one_letter_code
_entity_poly.pdbx_strand_id
1 'polypeptide(L)'
;MPIIRTERNYVHAHAIGDDDVFVRASFFGYDEAGNRVLHHMPYRGIEEYQAEVDWAVSMADRMAHPLYVVPFSYDDMLVSGRFDPLCKAVARMTDQERGQMRRGIIKSMIEVLRDCDDWRVRADAYDILVQLKVTYES
;
A
#
# COMPACT_ATOMS: atom_id res chain seq x y z
N MET A 1 19.92 -3.73 4.80
CA MET A 1 19.55 -2.30 4.78
C MET A 1 20.78 -1.48 4.41
N PRO A 2 20.98 -1.13 3.13
CA PRO A 2 21.94 -0.11 2.75
C PRO A 2 21.61 1.26 3.39
N ILE A 3 22.64 1.92 3.92
CA ILE A 3 22.55 3.30 4.39
C ILE A 3 23.25 4.17 3.34
N ILE A 4 22.50 5.06 2.70
CA ILE A 4 23.03 6.01 1.72
C ILE A 4 23.31 7.30 2.46
N ARG A 5 24.58 7.70 2.51
CA ARG A 5 25.02 8.93 3.17
C ARG A 5 24.97 10.09 2.19
N THR A 6 24.31 11.17 2.57
CA THR A 6 24.31 12.45 1.85
C THR A 6 25.24 13.45 2.54
N GLU A 7 25.28 14.71 2.10
CA GLU A 7 26.22 15.69 2.64
C GLU A 7 25.99 15.99 4.13
N ARG A 8 24.73 15.97 4.56
CA ARG A 8 24.27 16.38 5.90
C ARG A 8 23.36 15.37 6.58
N ASN A 9 22.93 14.33 5.89
CA ASN A 9 21.96 13.37 6.40
C ASN A 9 22.16 11.95 5.80
N TYR A 10 21.18 11.08 6.01
CA TYR A 10 21.20 9.69 5.57
C TYR A 10 19.82 9.25 5.08
N VAL A 11 19.81 8.29 4.16
CA VAL A 11 18.64 7.53 3.75
C VAL A 11 18.85 6.06 4.14
N HIS A 12 17.90 5.52 4.89
CA HIS A 12 17.81 4.10 5.18
C HIS A 12 17.00 3.43 4.08
N ALA A 13 17.67 2.85 3.09
CA ALA A 13 17.01 2.08 2.04
C ALA A 13 17.01 0.60 2.45
N HIS A 14 15.83 0.00 2.57
CA HIS A 14 15.69 -1.43 2.83
C HIS A 14 15.84 -2.19 1.51
N ALA A 15 16.52 -3.34 1.54
CA ALA A 15 16.67 -4.15 0.34
C ALA A 15 15.30 -4.70 -0.09
N ILE A 16 15.09 -4.81 -1.40
CA ILE A 16 13.90 -5.42 -1.99
C ILE A 16 13.99 -6.94 -1.80
N GLY A 17 12.91 -7.56 -1.33
CA GLY A 17 12.65 -9.00 -1.34
C GLY A 17 11.87 -9.44 -2.58
N ASP A 18 11.89 -10.73 -2.87
CA ASP A 18 11.29 -11.28 -4.10
C ASP A 18 9.75 -11.19 -4.13
N ASP A 19 9.11 -11.00 -2.97
CA ASP A 19 7.67 -10.91 -2.75
C ASP A 19 7.17 -9.48 -2.46
N ASP A 20 8.07 -8.50 -2.48
CA ASP A 20 7.71 -7.10 -2.29
C ASP A 20 6.91 -6.58 -3.49
N VAL A 21 5.82 -5.88 -3.19
CA VAL A 21 4.87 -5.35 -4.19
C VAL A 21 4.68 -3.85 -4.09
N PHE A 22 5.01 -3.25 -2.95
CA PHE A 22 4.94 -1.81 -2.75
C PHE A 22 6.24 -1.26 -2.17
N VAL A 23 6.46 0.03 -2.35
CA VAL A 23 7.51 0.80 -1.66
C VAL A 23 6.90 2.06 -1.06
N ARG A 24 7.48 2.54 0.04
CA ARG A 24 7.10 3.79 0.67
C ARG A 24 8.27 4.49 1.32
N ALA A 25 8.41 5.78 1.05
CA ALA A 25 9.27 6.65 1.83
C ALA A 25 8.56 7.14 3.11
N SER A 26 9.27 7.19 4.23
CA SER A 26 8.78 7.69 5.51
C SER A 26 9.84 8.55 6.19
N PHE A 27 9.42 9.54 6.95
CA PHE A 27 10.33 10.45 7.66
C PHE A 27 9.72 10.91 8.98
N PHE A 28 10.58 11.26 9.94
CA PHE A 28 10.11 11.86 11.19
C PHE A 28 9.93 13.36 11.02
N GLY A 29 8.78 13.86 11.46
CA GLY A 29 8.46 15.27 11.55
C GLY A 29 7.77 15.56 12.87
N TYR A 30 7.06 16.70 12.92
CA TYR A 30 6.34 17.15 14.11
C TYR A 30 4.89 17.43 13.73
N ASP A 31 3.95 17.06 14.61
CA ASP A 31 2.55 17.45 14.49
C ASP A 31 2.33 18.90 14.95
N GLU A 32 1.09 19.41 14.83
CA GLU A 32 0.74 20.78 15.23
C GLU A 32 0.96 21.04 16.73
N ALA A 33 0.95 20.00 17.56
CA ALA A 33 1.21 20.07 18.99
C ALA A 33 2.72 19.97 19.32
N GLY A 34 3.58 19.81 18.31
CA GLY A 34 5.03 19.69 18.47
C GLY A 34 5.50 18.29 18.88
N ASN A 35 4.63 17.27 18.85
CA ASN A 35 5.05 15.89 19.10
C ASN A 35 5.76 15.33 17.88
N ARG A 36 6.83 14.57 18.09
CA ARG A 36 7.52 13.87 17.01
C ARG A 36 6.62 12.74 16.48
N VAL A 37 6.29 12.80 15.21
CA VAL A 37 5.44 11.82 14.53
C VAL A 37 6.11 11.28 13.27
N LEU A 38 5.74 10.07 12.88
CA LEU A 38 6.20 9.45 11.64
C LEU A 38 5.24 9.84 10.51
N HIS A 39 5.76 10.50 9.48
CA HIS A 39 5.03 10.80 8.27
C HIS A 39 5.32 9.74 7.22
N HIS A 40 4.25 9.33 6.54
CA HIS A 40 4.28 8.34 5.49
C HIS A 40 3.93 9.02 4.17
N MET A 41 4.80 8.88 3.17
CA MET A 41 4.45 9.19 1.79
C MET A 41 3.44 8.16 1.26
N PRO A 42 2.74 8.44 0.15
CA PRO A 42 1.89 7.45 -0.50
C PRO A 42 2.65 6.16 -0.84
N TYR A 43 1.93 5.03 -0.88
CA TYR A 43 2.50 3.79 -1.44
C TYR A 43 2.67 3.93 -2.95
N ARG A 44 3.80 3.43 -3.45
CA ARG A 44 4.09 3.25 -4.88
C ARG A 44 4.27 1.77 -5.19
N GLY A 45 4.14 1.39 -6.45
CA GLY A 45 4.49 0.04 -6.89
C GLY A 45 5.99 -0.22 -6.70
N ILE A 46 6.37 -1.47 -6.45
CA ILE A 46 7.78 -1.85 -6.22
C ILE A 46 8.68 -1.52 -7.42
N GLU A 47 8.13 -1.45 -8.62
CA GLU A 47 8.81 -1.01 -9.84
C GLU A 47 9.34 0.44 -9.75
N GLU A 48 8.78 1.25 -8.85
CA GLU A 48 9.21 2.63 -8.59
C GLU A 48 10.27 2.72 -7.47
N TYR A 49 10.77 1.59 -6.94
CA TYR A 49 11.69 1.58 -5.80
C TYR A 49 12.89 2.52 -5.97
N GLN A 50 13.59 2.43 -7.10
CA GLN A 50 14.77 3.26 -7.31
C GLN A 50 14.41 4.75 -7.40
N ALA A 51 13.27 5.09 -8.01
CA ALA A 51 12.80 6.46 -8.09
C ALA A 51 12.47 7.03 -6.69
N GLU A 52 11.89 6.22 -5.80
CA GLU A 52 11.66 6.58 -4.40
C GLU A 52 12.96 6.73 -3.59
N VAL A 53 13.96 5.88 -3.84
CA VAL A 53 15.31 6.04 -3.26
C VAL A 53 15.96 7.34 -3.73
N ASP A 54 15.94 7.62 -5.04
CA ASP A 54 16.55 8.81 -5.62
C ASP A 54 15.87 10.09 -5.11
N TRP A 55 14.54 10.09 -5.03
CA TRP A 55 13.78 11.15 -4.39
C TRP A 55 14.19 11.35 -2.94
N ALA A 56 14.26 10.28 -2.15
CA ALA A 56 14.62 10.37 -0.73
C ALA A 56 16.04 10.93 -0.55
N VAL A 57 17.00 10.51 -1.39
CA VAL A 57 18.37 11.03 -1.40
C VAL A 57 18.38 12.53 -1.74
N SER A 58 17.61 12.96 -2.75
CA SER A 58 17.51 14.38 -3.14
C SER A 58 16.93 15.28 -2.03
N MET A 59 16.17 14.70 -1.10
CA MET A 59 15.51 15.42 -0.01
C MET A 59 16.30 15.37 1.29
N ALA A 60 17.14 14.34 1.48
CA ALA A 60 17.78 14.04 2.76
C ALA A 60 18.50 15.25 3.39
N ASP A 61 19.25 16.01 2.61
CA ASP A 61 20.02 17.16 3.13
C ASP A 61 19.15 18.36 3.52
N ARG A 62 17.87 18.37 3.15
CA ARG A 62 16.88 19.38 3.54
C ARG A 62 16.09 19.00 4.78
N MET A 63 16.19 17.75 5.21
CA MET A 63 15.42 17.22 6.34
C MET A 63 16.24 17.24 7.63
N ALA A 64 15.57 17.48 8.76
CA ALA A 64 16.20 17.44 10.08
C ALA A 64 16.51 16.00 10.56
N HIS A 65 15.85 15.00 9.98
CA HIS A 65 15.97 13.59 10.34
C HIS A 65 16.15 12.72 9.09
N PRO A 66 16.75 11.52 9.24
CA PRO A 66 16.87 10.58 8.14
C PRO A 66 15.52 10.18 7.54
N LEU A 67 15.54 9.84 6.25
CA LEU A 67 14.41 9.24 5.55
C LEU A 67 14.58 7.72 5.51
N TYR A 68 13.46 7.01 5.44
CA TYR A 68 13.38 5.56 5.39
C TYR A 68 12.62 5.15 4.14
N VAL A 69 13.24 4.38 3.25
CA VAL A 69 12.58 3.79 2.09
C VAL A 69 12.42 2.31 2.37
N VAL A 70 11.17 1.88 2.48
CA VAL A 70 10.82 0.54 2.94
C VAL A 70 9.96 -0.12 1.85
N PRO A 71 10.39 -1.25 1.27
CA PRO A 71 9.55 -2.09 0.45
C PRO A 71 8.66 -2.98 1.33
N PHE A 72 7.56 -3.46 0.77
CA PHE A 72 6.57 -4.26 1.48
C PHE A 72 5.99 -5.35 0.60
N SER A 73 5.83 -6.53 1.20
CA SER A 73 5.03 -7.63 0.70
C SER A 73 3.53 -7.40 0.93
N TYR A 74 2.68 -8.22 0.33
CA TYR A 74 1.25 -8.24 0.64
C TYR A 74 0.98 -8.61 2.12
N ASP A 75 1.76 -9.53 2.68
CA ASP A 75 1.60 -9.96 4.07
C ASP A 75 1.93 -8.83 5.05
N ASP A 76 2.95 -8.03 4.75
CA ASP A 76 3.28 -6.83 5.55
C ASP A 76 2.15 -5.80 5.56
N MET A 77 1.40 -5.71 4.47
CA MET A 77 0.22 -4.86 4.39
C MET A 77 -0.91 -5.41 5.26
N LEU A 78 -1.15 -6.73 5.25
CA LEU A 78 -2.24 -7.38 5.98
C LEU A 78 -2.02 -7.42 7.51
N VAL A 79 -0.77 -7.61 7.97
CA VAL A 79 -0.46 -7.82 9.39
C VAL A 79 -0.38 -6.51 10.18
N SER A 80 -0.08 -5.40 9.52
CA SER A 80 0.06 -4.12 10.18
C SER A 80 -1.24 -3.32 10.06
N GLY A 81 -1.62 -2.56 11.10
CA GLY A 81 -2.71 -1.56 11.04
C GLY A 81 -2.49 -0.45 10.00
N ARG A 82 -1.60 -0.66 9.02
CA ARG A 82 -1.32 0.16 7.86
C ARG A 82 -2.43 0.17 6.82
N PHE A 83 -3.40 -0.77 6.91
CA PHE A 83 -4.68 -0.62 6.21
C PHE A 83 -5.58 0.44 6.85
N ASP A 84 -5.32 0.91 8.08
CA ASP A 84 -6.17 1.89 8.75
C ASP A 84 -6.46 3.14 7.92
N PRO A 85 -5.51 3.75 7.19
CA PRO A 85 -5.81 4.88 6.31
C PRO A 85 -6.78 4.50 5.19
N LEU A 86 -6.62 3.32 4.58
CA LEU A 86 -7.56 2.82 3.56
C LEU A 86 -8.92 2.51 4.19
N CYS A 87 -8.96 1.83 5.33
CA CYS A 87 -10.17 1.56 6.10
C CYS A 87 -10.89 2.86 6.49
N LYS A 88 -10.15 3.89 6.92
CA LYS A 88 -10.68 5.23 7.22
C LYS A 88 -11.18 5.93 5.96
N ALA A 89 -10.50 5.79 4.83
CA ALA A 89 -10.96 6.32 3.55
C ALA A 89 -12.27 5.65 3.11
N VAL A 90 -12.35 4.31 3.16
CA VAL A 90 -13.56 3.53 2.89
C VAL A 90 -14.69 3.91 3.84
N ALA A 91 -14.40 4.09 5.13
CA ALA A 91 -15.40 4.52 6.12
C ALA A 91 -15.96 5.93 5.84
N ARG A 92 -15.18 6.81 5.21
CA ARG A 92 -15.59 8.18 4.84
C ARG A 92 -16.30 8.26 3.49
N MET A 93 -16.33 7.19 2.71
CA MET A 93 -17.02 7.19 1.41
C MET A 93 -18.51 7.46 1.58
N THR A 94 -19.09 8.20 0.63
CA THR A 94 -20.53 8.33 0.46
C THR A 94 -21.15 7.02 -0.03
N ASP A 95 -22.48 6.89 0.04
CA ASP A 95 -23.17 5.72 -0.51
C ASP A 95 -22.93 5.54 -2.02
N GLN A 96 -22.77 6.65 -2.75
CA GLN A 96 -22.49 6.62 -4.18
C GLN A 96 -21.09 6.07 -4.46
N GLU A 97 -20.07 6.54 -3.75
CA GLU A 97 -18.68 6.07 -3.87
C GLU A 97 -18.56 4.60 -3.44
N ARG A 98 -19.22 4.22 -2.34
CA ARG A 98 -19.33 2.80 -1.93
C ARG A 98 -19.98 1.94 -3.02
N GLY A 99 -21.02 2.46 -3.68
CA GLY A 99 -21.69 1.79 -4.79
C GLY A 99 -20.76 1.59 -6.00
N GLN A 100 -19.94 2.59 -6.33
CA GLN A 100 -18.95 2.50 -7.41
C GLN A 100 -17.83 1.50 -7.07
N MET A 101 -17.28 1.59 -5.85
CA MET A 101 -16.28 0.65 -5.36
C MET A 101 -16.81 -0.79 -5.40
N ARG A 102 -18.04 -1.02 -4.93
CA ARG A 102 -18.70 -2.34 -4.98
C ARG A 102 -18.81 -2.86 -6.42
N ARG A 103 -19.20 -2.02 -7.38
CA ARG A 103 -19.25 -2.42 -8.80
C ARG A 103 -17.87 -2.82 -9.34
N GLY A 104 -16.83 -2.08 -8.94
CA GLY A 104 -15.44 -2.42 -9.29
C GLY A 104 -15.06 -3.81 -8.78
N ILE A 105 -15.30 -4.08 -7.50
CA ILE A 105 -15.02 -5.38 -6.88
C ILE A 105 -15.76 -6.51 -7.61
N ILE A 106 -17.06 -6.34 -7.86
CA ILE A 106 -17.88 -7.33 -8.58
C ILE A 106 -17.29 -7.62 -9.96
N LYS A 107 -16.94 -6.58 -10.72
CA LYS A 107 -16.37 -6.71 -12.05
C LYS A 107 -15.07 -7.51 -12.02
N SER A 108 -14.17 -7.19 -11.09
CA SER A 108 -12.89 -7.89 -10.93
C SER A 108 -13.10 -9.37 -10.57
N MET A 109 -14.04 -9.71 -9.68
CA MET A 109 -14.34 -11.11 -9.36
C MET A 109 -14.89 -11.87 -10.57
N ILE A 110 -15.73 -11.23 -11.40
CA ILE A 110 -16.22 -11.82 -12.65
C ILE A 110 -15.07 -12.05 -13.64
N GLU A 111 -14.13 -11.12 -13.74
CA GLU A 111 -12.92 -11.27 -14.57
C GLU A 111 -12.06 -12.44 -14.08
N VAL A 112 -11.85 -12.58 -12.76
CA VAL A 112 -11.15 -13.74 -12.16
C VAL A 112 -11.87 -15.04 -12.50
N LEU A 113 -13.19 -15.09 -12.39
CA LEU A 113 -13.99 -16.28 -12.74
C LEU A 113 -13.85 -16.69 -14.21
N ARG A 114 -13.61 -15.72 -15.11
CA ARG A 114 -13.50 -15.93 -16.55
C ARG A 114 -12.07 -16.30 -16.97
N ASP A 115 -11.07 -15.63 -16.41
CA ASP A 115 -9.71 -15.60 -16.96
C ASP A 115 -8.69 -16.40 -16.12
N CYS A 116 -9.02 -16.80 -14.89
CA CYS A 116 -8.11 -17.58 -14.04
C CYS A 116 -8.25 -19.09 -14.32
N ASP A 117 -7.14 -19.78 -14.57
CA ASP A 117 -7.16 -21.24 -14.81
C ASP A 117 -7.23 -22.08 -13.52
N ASP A 118 -6.91 -21.50 -12.36
CA ASP A 118 -6.97 -22.19 -11.06
C ASP A 118 -8.41 -22.24 -10.54
N TRP A 119 -8.97 -23.46 -10.46
CA TRP A 119 -10.33 -23.67 -10.00
C TRP A 119 -10.56 -23.27 -8.54
N ARG A 120 -9.53 -23.28 -7.68
CA ARG A 120 -9.65 -22.88 -6.27
C ARG A 120 -9.82 -21.37 -6.15
N VAL A 121 -8.99 -20.62 -6.88
CA VAL A 121 -9.09 -19.15 -6.94
C VAL A 121 -10.44 -18.72 -7.50
N ARG A 122 -10.97 -19.46 -8.49
CA ARG A 122 -12.33 -19.23 -9.01
C ARG A 122 -13.41 -19.52 -7.97
N ALA A 123 -13.27 -20.59 -7.19
CA ALA A 123 -14.22 -20.90 -6.11
C ALA A 123 -14.25 -19.78 -5.06
N ASP A 124 -13.08 -19.31 -4.62
CA ASP A 124 -12.98 -18.20 -3.66
C ASP A 124 -13.62 -16.91 -4.21
N ALA A 125 -13.37 -16.60 -5.49
CA ALA A 125 -13.99 -15.45 -6.16
C ALA A 125 -15.53 -15.57 -6.25
N TYR A 126 -16.04 -16.78 -6.50
CA TYR A 126 -17.49 -17.04 -6.49
C TYR A 126 -18.10 -16.84 -5.10
N ASP A 127 -17.44 -17.34 -4.05
CA ASP A 127 -17.90 -17.19 -2.67
C ASP A 127 -18.00 -15.71 -2.26
N ILE A 128 -17.04 -14.88 -2.70
CA ILE A 128 -17.09 -13.42 -2.50
C ILE A 128 -18.32 -12.81 -3.19
N LEU A 129 -18.65 -13.24 -4.42
CA LEU A 129 -19.84 -12.75 -5.13
C LEU A 129 -21.15 -13.15 -4.41
N VAL A 130 -21.21 -14.34 -3.81
CA VAL A 130 -22.33 -14.80 -2.99
C VAL A 130 -22.44 -13.96 -1.71
N GLN A 131 -21.34 -13.71 -1.01
CA GLN A 131 -21.31 -12.84 0.18
C GLN A 131 -21.77 -11.41 -0.15
N LEU A 132 -21.41 -10.92 -1.34
CA LEU A 132 -21.86 -9.64 -1.87
C LEU A 132 -23.30 -9.68 -2.40
N LYS A 133 -24.02 -10.81 -2.29
CA LYS A 133 -25.42 -10.99 -2.76
C LYS A 133 -25.62 -10.65 -4.23
N VAL A 134 -24.61 -10.93 -5.04
CA VAL A 134 -24.63 -10.71 -6.51
C VAL A 134 -25.19 -11.96 -7.18
N THR A 135 -24.79 -13.12 -6.68
CA THR A 135 -25.24 -14.45 -7.08
C THR A 135 -25.79 -15.18 -5.85
N TYR A 136 -26.63 -16.17 -6.07
CA TYR A 136 -27.12 -17.07 -5.03
C TYR A 136 -26.71 -18.49 -5.38
N GLU A 137 -26.48 -19.33 -4.37
CA GLU A 137 -26.50 -20.78 -4.59
C GLU A 137 -27.90 -21.16 -5.07
N SER A 138 -27.94 -22.01 -6.11
CA SER A 138 -29.18 -22.52 -6.70
C SER A 138 -29.77 -23.64 -5.85
#